data_AF-A0A0F5QBA0-F1
#
_entry.id   AF-A0A0F5QBA0-F1
#
_cell.length_a   1.000
_cell.length_b   1.000
_cell.length_c   1.000
_cell.angle_alpha   90.00
_cell.angle_beta   90.00
_cell.angle_gamma   90.00
#
_symmetry.space_group_name_H-M   'P 1'
#
loop_
_entity.id
_entity.type
_entity.pdbx_description
1 polymer ?
#
loop_
_entity_poly.entity_id
_entity_poly.type
_entity_poly.pdbx_seq_one_letter_code
_entity_poly.pdbx_strand_id
1 'polypeptide(L)' 'MKKTMTLNLTDAEMRALEQLSETKDLSKTAVLRQALKLYQLVDVRLQQGGKFFFEDEAKKEKAELMVL' A
#
# COMPACT_ATOMS: atom_id res chain seq x y z
N MET A 1 -20.23 -13.18 -1.00
CA MET A 1 -20.23 -13.37 -2.48
C MET A 1 -19.03 -12.64 -3.06
N LYS A 2 -18.17 -13.28 -3.87
CA LYS A 2 -17.01 -12.62 -4.51
C LYS A 2 -17.50 -11.82 -5.72
N LYS A 3 -16.97 -10.61 -5.92
CA LYS A 3 -17.23 -9.76 -7.09
C LYS A 3 -15.95 -9.66 -7.93
N THR A 4 -16.10 -9.67 -9.25
CA THR A 4 -14.99 -9.48 -10.19
C THR A 4 -14.86 -8.00 -10.52
N MET A 5 -13.62 -7.52 -10.65
CA MET A 5 -13.30 -6.19 -11.16
C MET A 5 -12.25 -6.32 -12.26
N THR A 6 -12.31 -5.43 -13.24
CA THR A 6 -11.26 -5.22 -14.24
C THR A 6 -10.64 -3.87 -13.98
N LEU A 7 -9.30 -3.81 -13.97
CA LEU A 7 -8.54 -2.60 -13.71
C LEU A 7 -7.58 -2.38 -14.87
N ASN A 8 -7.63 -1.20 -15.47
CA ASN A 8 -6.62 -0.77 -16.42
C ASN A 8 -5.50 -0.08 -15.64
N LEU A 9 -4.26 -0.46 -15.93
CA LEU A 9 -3.08 0.11 -15.32
C LEU A 9 -2.24 0.77 -16.42
N THR A 10 -1.61 1.88 -16.08
CA THR A 10 -0.49 2.42 -16.86
C THR A 10 0.69 1.45 -16.80
N ASP A 11 1.62 1.58 -17.75
CA ASP A 11 2.83 0.74 -17.77
C ASP A 11 3.65 0.87 -16.47
N ALA A 12 3.70 2.07 -15.90
CA ALA A 12 4.40 2.33 -14.64
C ALA A 12 3.77 1.58 -13.46
N GLU A 13 2.44 1.63 -13.35
CA GLU A 13 1.70 0.94 -12.29
C GLU A 13 1.81 -0.59 -12.43
N MET A 14 1.71 -1.10 -13.67
CA MET A 14 1.85 -2.53 -13.93
C MET A 14 3.24 -3.04 -13.58
N ARG A 15 4.29 -2.28 -13.96
CA ARG A 15 5.68 -2.63 -13.62
C ARG A 15 5.90 -2.65 -12.10
N ALA A 16 5.35 -1.69 -11.37
CA ALA A 16 5.42 -1.68 -9.91
C ALA A 16 4.71 -2.89 -9.28
N LEU A 17 3.53 -3.25 -9.80
CA LEU A 17 2.79 -4.42 -9.35
C LEU A 17 3.54 -5.73 -9.62
N GLU A 18 4.21 -5.84 -10.77
CA GLU A 18 5.04 -6.99 -11.13
C GLU A 18 6.25 -7.12 -10.21
N GLN A 19 7.00 -6.03 -10.00
CA GLN A 19 8.15 -6.02 -9.10
C GLN A 19 7.75 -6.43 -7.67
N LEU A 20 6.64 -5.92 -7.16
CA LEU A 20 6.12 -6.30 -5.83
C LEU A 20 5.68 -7.77 -5.77
N SER A 21 5.10 -8.28 -6.86
CA SER A 21 4.68 -9.68 -6.98
C SER A 21 5.89 -10.61 -6.92
N GLU A 22 6.95 -10.29 -7.66
CA GLU A 22 8.21 -11.05 -7.69
C GLU A 22 8.94 -10.98 -6.34
N THR A 23 9.12 -9.77 -5.81
CA THR A 23 9.87 -9.55 -4.55
C THR A 23 9.25 -10.27 -3.37
N LYS A 24 7.90 -10.37 -3.34
CA LYS A 24 7.16 -10.96 -2.22
C LYS A 24 6.72 -12.40 -2.48
N ASP A 25 7.00 -12.96 -3.65
CA ASP A 25 6.49 -14.26 -4.11
C ASP A 25 4.95 -14.36 -3.97
N LEU A 26 4.25 -13.38 -4.54
CA LEU A 26 2.80 -13.26 -4.48
C LEU A 26 2.20 -13.06 -5.86
N SER A 27 0.99 -13.58 -6.08
CA SER A 27 0.23 -13.21 -7.28
C SER A 27 -0.13 -11.71 -7.26
N LYS A 28 -0.23 -11.10 -8.45
CA LYS A 28 -0.70 -9.73 -8.65
C LYS A 28 -2.02 -9.46 -7.90
N THR A 29 -2.95 -10.42 -7.92
CA THR A 29 -4.23 -10.29 -7.19
C THR A 29 -4.05 -10.33 -5.67
N ALA A 30 -3.07 -11.07 -5.15
CA ALA A 30 -2.76 -11.11 -3.72
C ALA A 30 -2.12 -9.80 -3.26
N VAL A 31 -1.21 -9.22 -4.06
CA VAL A 31 -0.61 -7.90 -3.80
C VAL A 31 -1.70 -6.83 -3.74
N LEU A 32 -2.61 -6.77 -4.72
CA LEU A 32 -3.71 -5.80 -4.72
C LEU A 32 -4.65 -5.98 -3.51
N ARG A 33 -4.95 -7.22 -3.10
CA ARG A 33 -5.74 -7.46 -1.89
C ARG A 33 -5.01 -7.00 -0.62
N GLN A 34 -3.70 -7.18 -0.54
CA GLN A 34 -2.91 -6.68 0.59
C GLN A 34 -2.88 -5.15 0.62
N ALA A 35 -2.70 -4.51 -0.54
CA ALA A 35 -2.74 -3.06 -0.66
C ALA A 35 -4.09 -2.49 -0.19
N LEU A 36 -5.20 -3.11 -0.59
CA LEU A 36 -6.54 -2.70 -0.14
C LEU A 36 -6.70 -2.83 1.39
N LYS A 37 -6.24 -3.94 1.98
CA LYS A 37 -6.27 -4.12 3.44
C LYS A 37 -5.40 -3.10 4.17
N LEU A 38 -4.22 -2.80 3.63
CA LEU A 38 -3.33 -1.80 4.19
C LEU A 38 -3.99 -0.42 4.17
N TYR A 39 -4.61 -0.05 3.04
CA TYR A 39 -5.33 1.22 2.91
C TYR A 39 -6.48 1.34 3.92
N GLN A 40 -7.27 0.27 4.11
CA GLN A 40 -8.32 0.23 5.13
C GLN A 40 -7.77 0.42 6.55
N LEU A 41 -6.65 -0.23 6.88
CA LEU A 41 -6.02 -0.08 8.19
C LEU A 41 -5.55 1.36 8.43
N VAL A 42 -4.92 1.97 7.41
CA VAL A 42 -4.46 3.36 7.44
C VAL A 42 -5.63 4.30 7.65
N ASP A 43 -6.70 4.16 6.87
CA ASP A 43 -7.91 4.99 6.96
C ASP A 43 -8.55 4.94 8.36
N VAL A 44 -8.75 3.73 8.90
CA VAL A 44 -9.28 3.54 10.27
C VAL A 44 -8.38 4.24 11.29
N ARG A 45 -7.06 4.12 11.16
CA ARG A 45 -6.11 4.72 12.10
C ARG A 45 -6.13 6.25 12.03
N LEU A 46 -6.23 6.82 10.83
CA LEU A 46 -6.33 8.27 10.61
C LEU A 46 -7.65 8.83 11.17
N GLN A 47 -8.78 8.16 10.93
CA GLN A 47 -10.08 8.56 11.48
C GLN A 47 -10.11 8.58 13.02
N GLN A 48 -9.28 7.75 13.66
CA GLN A 48 -9.10 7.73 15.11
C GLN A 48 -8.09 8.79 15.62
N GLY A 49 -7.66 9.72 14.76
CA GLY A 49 -6.66 10.74 15.09
C GLY A 49 -5.22 10.20 15.20
N GLY A 50 -4.96 9.01 14.68
CA GLY A 50 -3.63 8.43 14.63
C GLY A 50 -2.73 9.15 13.61
N LYS A 51 -1.43 9.16 13.91
CA LYS A 51 -0.39 9.69 13.02
C LYS A 51 0.52 8.56 12.56
N PHE A 52 0.94 8.58 11.30
CA PHE A 52 1.97 7.70 10.78
C PHE A 52 3.31 8.43 10.72
N PHE A 53 4.34 7.77 11.23
CA PHE A 53 5.72 8.23 11.16
C PHE A 53 6.52 7.18 10.39
N PHE A 54 7.29 7.61 9.42
CA PHE A 54 8.32 6.76 8.82
C PHE A 54 9.61 7.01 9.59
N GLU A 55 10.16 5.96 10.18
CA GLU A 55 11.44 6.03 10.86
C GLU A 55 12.53 5.64 9.87
N ASP A 56 13.41 6.60 9.54
CA ASP A 56 14.65 6.33 8.83
C ASP A 56 15.75 6.11 9.88
N GLU A 57 16.16 4.84 10.07
CA GLU A 57 17.20 4.46 11.02
C GLU A 57 18.53 5.18 10.75
N ALA A 58 18.78 5.63 9.51
CA ALA A 58 20.01 6.33 9.15
C ALA A 58 20.02 7.80 9.57
N LYS A 59 18.85 8.43 9.75
CA LYS A 59 18.75 9.89 10.01
C LYS A 59 18.18 10.28 11.36
N LYS A 60 17.58 9.36 12.14
CA LYS A 60 16.92 9.68 13.42
C LYS A 60 15.90 10.83 13.35
N GLU A 61 15.43 11.19 12.16
CA GLU A 61 14.43 12.24 11.96
C GLU A 61 13.07 11.57 11.73
N LYS A 62 12.10 11.88 12.61
CA LYS A 62 10.70 11.49 12.44
C LYS A 62 10.03 12.50 11.52
N ALA A 63 9.87 12.15 10.24
CA ALA A 63 9.04 12.95 9.34
C ALA A 63 7.56 12.58 9.53
N GLU A 64 6.71 13.56 9.81
CA GLU A 64 5.25 13.38 9.83
C GLU A 64 4.78 13.12 8.39
N LEU A 65 4.17 11.96 8.14
CA LEU A 65 3.50 11.72 6.87
C LEU A 65 2.00 11.95 7.05
N MET A 66 1.52 13.08 6.55
CA MET A 66 0.09 13.34 6.40
C MET A 66 -0.33 12.70 5.07
N VAL A 67 -1.17 11.67 5.14
CA VAL A 67 -1.81 11.12 3.93
C VAL A 67 -2.86 12.17 3.50
N LEU A 68 -2.69 12.73 2.30
CA LEU A 68 -3.65 13.64 1.67
C LEU A 68 -5.00 12.95 1.39
#